data_AF-A0A7K0BZ83-F1
#
_entry.id   AF-A0A7K0BZ83-F1
#
_cell.length_a   1.000
_cell.length_b   1.000
_cell.length_c   1.000
_cell.angle_alpha   90.00
_cell.angle_beta   90.00
_cell.angle_gamma   90.00
#
_symmetry.space_group_name_H-M   'P 1'
#
loop_
_entity.id
_entity.type
_entity.pdbx_description
1 polymer ?
#
loop_
_entity_poly.entity_id
_entity_poly.type
_entity_poly.pdbx_seq_one_letter_code
_entity_poly.pdbx_strand_id
1 'polypeptide(L)'
;MLGIRIGDDARIDCAVYAHATPILSISSSGVTLHLSPEGRQDIDASDVDNARDLLKAVTTYAAECERLHAEQNAAGEDGGDTSERAA
;
A
#
# COMPACT_ATOMS: atom_id res chain seq x y z
N MET A 1 -5.98 -16.01 -10.71
CA MET A 1 -5.83 -14.84 -9.82
C MET A 1 -4.81 -13.90 -10.47
N LEU A 2 -5.19 -12.65 -10.70
CA LEU A 2 -4.25 -11.61 -11.15
C LEU A 2 -3.73 -10.88 -9.90
N GLY A 3 -2.42 -10.69 -9.80
CA GLY A 3 -1.79 -9.99 -8.69
C GLY A 3 -0.57 -9.21 -9.17
N ILE A 4 -0.29 -8.09 -8.51
CA ILE A 4 0.89 -7.27 -8.74
C ILE A 4 1.78 -7.34 -7.50
N ARG A 5 3.09 -7.47 -7.71
CA ARG A 5 4.07 -7.36 -6.63
C ARG A 5 4.66 -5.95 -6.63
N ILE A 6 4.58 -5.30 -5.48
CA ILE A 6 5.11 -3.95 -5.26
C ILE A 6 6.53 -4.10 -4.70
N GLY A 7 7.52 -3.56 -5.43
CA GLY A 7 8.92 -3.50 -5.01
C GLY A 7 9.39 -2.06 -4.90
N ASP A 8 10.70 -1.87 -4.76
CA ASP A 8 11.32 -0.55 -4.53
C ASP A 8 11.12 0.44 -5.69
N ASP A 9 10.80 -0.05 -6.89
CA ASP A 9 10.52 0.74 -8.09
C ASP A 9 9.04 1.12 -8.23
N ALA A 10 8.19 0.67 -7.32
CA ALA A 10 6.77 0.88 -7.44
C ALA A 10 6.39 2.36 -7.29
N ARG A 11 5.35 2.76 -8.03
CA ARG A 11 4.72 4.08 -7.89
C ARG A 11 3.24 3.90 -7.67
N ILE A 12 2.72 4.68 -6.73
CA ILE A 12 1.30 4.73 -6.38
C ILE A 12 0.91 6.20 -6.43
N ASP A 13 -0.02 6.54 -7.31
CA ASP A 13 -0.48 7.91 -7.52
C ASP A 13 -1.98 7.95 -7.79
N CYS A 14 -2.62 9.02 -7.35
CA CYS A 14 -4.03 9.28 -7.61
C CYS A 14 -4.15 10.57 -8.41
N ALA A 15 -4.51 10.43 -9.69
CA ALA A 15 -4.80 11.56 -10.55
C ALA A 15 -6.22 12.07 -10.26
N VAL A 16 -6.30 13.35 -9.87
CA VAL A 16 -7.56 14.04 -9.60
C VAL A 16 -7.81 15.09 -10.67
N TYR A 17 -9.08 15.22 -11.06
CA TYR A 17 -9.50 16.13 -12.13
C TYR A 17 -10.66 17.00 -11.65
N ALA A 18 -10.76 18.22 -12.18
CA ALA A 18 -11.84 19.13 -11.81
C ALA A 18 -13.23 18.65 -12.29
N HIS A 19 -13.27 17.89 -13.39
CA HIS A 19 -14.50 17.50 -14.09
C HIS A 19 -14.48 16.05 -14.60
N ALA A 20 -13.70 15.17 -13.97
CA ALA A 20 -13.64 13.75 -14.31
C ALA A 20 -13.38 12.91 -13.07
N THR A 21 -13.67 11.60 -13.17
CA THR A 21 -13.48 10.67 -12.07
C THR A 21 -12.00 10.45 -11.76
N PRO A 22 -11.65 10.23 -10.48
CA PRO A 22 -10.26 10.02 -10.10
C PRO A 22 -9.75 8.68 -10.66
N ILE A 23 -8.44 8.63 -10.95
CA ILE A 23 -7.76 7.40 -11.37
C ILE A 23 -6.65 7.12 -10.38
N LEU A 24 -6.75 5.99 -9.67
CA LEU A 24 -5.66 5.44 -8.88
C LEU A 24 -4.81 4.56 -9.78
N SER A 25 -3.51 4.85 -9.84
CA SER A 25 -2.54 4.10 -10.62
C SER A 25 -1.54 3.44 -9.68
N ILE A 26 -1.27 2.16 -9.93
CA ILE A 26 -0.23 1.39 -9.23
C ILE A 26 0.66 0.76 -10.30
N SER A 27 1.89 1.24 -10.41
CA SER A 27 2.86 0.72 -11.37
C SER A 27 4.01 0.01 -10.65
N SER A 28 4.44 -1.14 -11.18
CA SER A 28 5.60 -1.89 -10.72
C SER A 28 6.14 -2.71 -11.89
N SER A 29 7.46 -2.66 -12.15
CA SER A 29 8.21 -3.50 -13.11
C SER A 29 7.40 -4.11 -14.26
N GLY A 30 6.96 -3.28 -15.20
CA GLY A 30 6.34 -3.72 -16.46
C GLY A 30 4.82 -3.90 -16.42
N VAL A 31 4.17 -3.67 -15.28
CA VAL A 31 2.71 -3.64 -15.18
C VAL A 31 2.22 -2.35 -14.51
N THR A 32 1.12 -1.81 -15.02
CA THR A 32 0.38 -0.71 -14.39
C THR A 32 -1.07 -1.14 -14.24
N LEU A 33 -1.57 -1.05 -13.01
CA LEU A 33 -2.97 -1.25 -12.68
C LEU A 33 -3.62 0.13 -12.52
N HIS A 34 -4.74 0.34 -13.21
CA HIS A 34 -5.57 1.53 -13.04
C HIS A 34 -6.90 1.12 -12.40
N LEU A 35 -7.30 1.87 -11.37
CA LEU A 35 -8.61 1.78 -10.76
C LEU A 35 -9.33 3.11 -10.98
N SER A 36 -10.51 3.03 -11.58
CA SER A 36 -11.43 4.16 -11.73
C SER A 36 -12.85 3.68 -11.40
N PRO A 37 -13.70 4.55 -10.87
CA PRO A 37 -15.14 4.30 -10.79
C PRO A 37 -15.71 3.88 -12.17
N GLU A 38 -16.73 3.03 -12.17
CA GLU A 38 -17.36 2.59 -13.42
C GLU A 38 -18.09 3.75 -14.12
N GLY A 39 -18.66 4.66 -13.33
CA GLY A 39 -19.26 5.91 -13.80
C GLY A 39 -18.23 6.77 -14.55
N ARG A 40 -18.47 7.03 -15.84
CA ARG A 40 -17.55 7.82 -16.69
C ARG A 40 -17.54 9.33 -16.35
N GLN A 41 -18.56 9.82 -15.65
CA GLN A 41 -18.78 11.25 -15.39
C GLN A 41 -19.43 11.53 -14.03
N ASP A 42 -20.32 10.64 -13.57
CA ASP A 42 -21.06 10.83 -12.33
C ASP A 42 -20.61 9.80 -11.28
N ILE A 43 -20.14 10.31 -10.13
CA ILE A 43 -19.84 9.52 -8.94
C ILE A 43 -21.11 9.38 -8.13
N ASP A 44 -21.53 8.16 -7.82
CA ASP A 44 -22.67 7.91 -6.96
C ASP A 44 -22.27 7.52 -5.52
N ALA A 45 -23.26 7.24 -4.67
CA ALA A 45 -23.02 6.85 -3.29
C ALA A 45 -22.26 5.51 -3.17
N SER A 46 -22.51 4.57 -4.09
CA SER A 46 -21.85 3.27 -4.12
C SER A 46 -20.37 3.42 -4.49
N ASP A 47 -20.03 4.30 -5.42
CA ASP A 47 -18.63 4.62 -5.74
C ASP A 47 -17.88 5.17 -4.52
N VAL A 48 -18.53 6.05 -3.75
CA VAL A 48 -17.94 6.61 -2.52
C VAL A 48 -17.74 5.54 -1.45
N ASP A 49 -18.70 4.64 -1.27
CA ASP A 49 -18.60 3.57 -0.30
C ASP A 49 -17.52 2.55 -0.69
N ASN A 50 -17.42 2.20 -1.98
CA ASN A 50 -16.33 1.37 -2.50
C ASN A 50 -14.95 2.02 -2.26
N ALA A 51 -14.82 3.33 -2.48
CA ALA A 51 -13.57 4.06 -2.22
C ALA A 51 -13.19 4.06 -0.73
N ARG A 52 -14.18 4.16 0.17
CA ARG A 52 -13.94 4.06 1.62
C ARG A 52 -13.51 2.66 2.05
N ASP A 53 -14.11 1.62 1.47
CA ASP A 53 -13.71 0.25 1.73
C ASP A 53 -12.28 -0.04 1.24
N LEU A 54 -11.92 0.51 0.07
CA LEU A 54 -10.55 0.47 -0.43
C LEU A 54 -9.57 1.16 0.54
N LEU A 55 -9.89 2.37 1.00
CA LEU A 55 -9.07 3.08 1.98
C LEU A 55 -8.86 2.24 3.25
N LYS A 56 -9.93 1.68 3.81
CA LYS A 56 -9.86 0.82 5.00
C LYS A 56 -8.94 -0.38 4.79
N ALA A 57 -9.04 -1.05 3.63
CA ALA A 57 -8.20 -2.19 3.31
C ALA A 57 -6.71 -1.79 3.18
N VAL A 58 -6.42 -0.69 2.49
CA VAL A 58 -5.05 -0.19 2.31
C VAL A 58 -4.44 0.29 3.63
N THR A 59 -5.20 0.99 4.48
CA THR A 59 -4.74 1.37 5.82
C THR A 59 -4.42 0.15 6.68
N THR A 60 -5.26 -0.89 6.61
CA THR A 60 -5.01 -2.15 7.33
C THR A 60 -3.73 -2.83 6.83
N TYR A 61 -3.54 -2.88 5.51
CA TYR A 61 -2.31 -3.40 4.90
C TYR A 61 -1.06 -2.64 5.37
N ALA A 62 -1.10 -1.30 5.37
CA ALA A 62 0.02 -0.46 5.80
C ALA A 62 0.38 -0.71 7.27
N ALA A 63 -0.62 -0.71 8.17
CA ALA A 63 -0.40 -0.97 9.60
C ALA A 63 0.22 -2.36 9.85
N GLU A 64 -0.17 -3.36 9.06
CA GLU A 64 0.39 -4.70 9.19
C GLU A 64 1.83 -4.79 8.69
N CYS A 65 2.17 -4.10 7.59
CA CYS A 65 3.56 -3.97 7.14
C CYS A 65 4.44 -3.31 8.20
N GLU A 66 3.95 -2.24 8.84
CA GLU A 66 4.65 -1.55 9.92
C GLU A 66 4.86 -2.46 11.14
N ARG A 67 3.82 -3.19 11.57
CA ARG A 67 3.91 -4.16 12.67
C ARG A 67 4.97 -5.23 12.40
N LEU A 68 4.91 -5.86 11.22
CA LEU A 68 5.86 -6.91 10.83
C LEU A 68 7.29 -6.37 10.72
N HIS A 69 7.46 -5.15 10.22
CA HIS A 69 8.78 -4.51 10.17
C HIS A 69 9.34 -4.24 11.56
N ALA A 70 8.53 -3.74 12.49
CA ALA A 70 8.93 -3.50 13.87
C ALA A 70 9.35 -4.80 14.59
N GLU A 71 8.61 -5.90 14.39
CA GLU A 71 8.94 -7.22 14.96
C GLU A 71 10.27 -7.77 14.45
N GLN A 72 10.55 -7.60 13.15
CA GLN A 72 11.81 -8.04 12.54
C GLN A 72 13.01 -7.27 13.09
N ASN A 73 12.86 -5.96 13.32
CA ASN A 73 13.93 -5.14 13.86
C ASN A 73 14.16 -5.42 15.36
N ALA A 74 13.10 -5.61 16.15
CA ALA A 74 13.22 -5.94 17.58
C ALA A 74 13.92 -7.29 17.83
N ALA A 75 13.68 -8.29 16.98
CA ALA A 75 14.33 -9.60 17.08
C ALA A 75 15.83 -9.58 16.72
N GLY A 76 16.28 -8.56 15.98
CA GLY A 76 17.69 -8.39 15.59
C GLY A 76 18.57 -7.77 16.67
N GLU A 77 17.97 -7.08 17.66
CA GLU A 77 18.69 -6.36 18.71
C GLU A 77 19.02 -7.24 19.94
N ASP A 78 18.35 -8.38 20.12
CA ASP A 78 18.54 -9.30 21.26
C ASP A 78 19.75 -10.27 21.08
N GLY A 79 20.48 -10.16 19.96
CA GLY A 79 21.61 -11.04 19.63
C GLY A 79 23.00 -10.54 20.06
N GLY A 80 23.09 -9.43 20.79
CA GLY A 80 24.33 -8.67 20.90
C GLY A 80 24.72 -8.20 22.31
N ASP A 81 24.74 -9.06 23.33
CA ASP A 81 25.64 -8.86 24.49
C ASP A 81 25.79 -10.12 25.37
N THR A 82 26.65 -11.08 24.99
CA THR A 82 27.32 -11.96 25.98
C THR A 82 28.61 -12.54 25.38
N SER A 83 29.62 -11.70 25.14
CA SER A 83 31.02 -12.17 25.15
C SER A 83 31.97 -10.99 25.05
N GLU A 84 32.32 -10.35 26.17
CA GLU A 84 33.69 -9.85 26.41
C GLU A 84 33.86 -9.32 27.85
N ARG A 85 34.24 -10.20 28.79
CA ARG A 85 35.16 -9.87 29.90
C ARG A 85 35.88 -11.13 30.36
N ALA A 86 36.98 -11.45 29.68
CA ALA A 86 38.08 -12.21 30.25
C ALA A 86 39.39 -11.49 29.89
N ALA A 87 39.95 -10.77 30.87
CA ALA A 87 41.35 -10.40 30.95
C ALA A 87 41.69 -10.09 32.41
#